data_AF-A0A821IWM8-F1
#
_entry.id   AF-A0A821IWM8-F1
#
_cell.length_a   1.000
_cell.length_b   1.000
_cell.length_c   1.000
_cell.angle_alpha   90.00
_cell.angle_beta   90.00
_cell.angle_gamma   90.00
#
_symmetry.space_group_name_H-M   'P 1'
#
loop_
_entity.id
_entity.type
_entity.pdbx_description
1 polymer ?
#
loop_
_entity_poly.entity_id
_entity_poly.type
_entity_poly.pdbx_seq_one_letter_code
_entity_poly.pdbx_strand_id
1 'polypeptide(L)'
;MPRTYKRKTEPSYTEKELQEALMQIHEKGVSVADAAVHFRIPIRTIYNRLLHNETDVRPGVKSILTKDEEQLLVHTIILFQQWQCPVTPTALINLAKSFMIDL
;
A
#
# COMPACT_ATOMS: atom_id res chain seq x y z
N MET A 1 -16.64 -3.37 7.23
CA MET A 1 -15.62 -4.40 7.49
C MET A 1 -14.43 -4.14 6.57
N PRO A 2 -13.18 -4.17 7.06
CA PRO A 2 -12.00 -4.01 6.20
C PRO A 2 -12.00 -5.10 5.13
N ARG A 3 -11.83 -4.71 3.87
CA ARG A 3 -11.77 -5.68 2.76
C ARG A 3 -10.40 -6.34 2.79
N THR A 4 -10.30 -7.56 3.33
CA THR A 4 -9.07 -8.36 3.25
C THR A 4 -8.90 -8.88 1.83
N TYR A 5 -8.15 -8.16 1.00
CA TYR A 5 -7.90 -8.58 -0.38
C TYR A 5 -6.95 -9.79 -0.39
N LYS A 6 -7.49 -10.98 -0.65
CA LYS A 6 -6.70 -12.15 -1.01
C LYS A 6 -6.54 -12.18 -2.53
N ARG A 7 -5.29 -12.23 -3.01
CA ARG A 7 -5.03 -12.45 -4.45
C ARG A 7 -5.57 -13.83 -4.85
N LYS A 8 -6.07 -13.93 -6.09
CA LYS A 8 -6.54 -15.21 -6.66
C LYS A 8 -5.40 -16.17 -7.00
N THR A 9 -4.18 -15.65 -7.12
CA THR A 9 -2.99 -16.40 -7.51
C THR A 9 -1.82 -15.95 -6.67
N GLU A 10 -1.10 -16.92 -6.13
CA GLU A 10 0.17 -16.69 -5.44
C GLU A 10 1.31 -16.60 -6.49
N PRO A 11 2.33 -15.75 -6.25
CA PRO A 11 3.48 -15.72 -7.13
C PRO A 11 4.22 -17.06 -7.07
N SER A 12 4.66 -17.55 -8.24
CA SER A 12 5.44 -18.80 -8.34
C SER A 12 6.90 -18.67 -7.87
N TYR A 13 7.31 -17.46 -7.49
CA TYR A 13 8.68 -17.12 -7.12
C TYR A 13 8.69 -16.50 -5.72
N THR A 14 9.80 -16.70 -5.03
CA THR A 14 10.06 -16.09 -3.72
C THR A 14 10.66 -14.70 -3.88
N GLU A 15 10.56 -13.89 -2.83
CA GLU A 15 11.15 -12.55 -2.82
C GLU A 15 12.68 -12.56 -2.94
N LYS A 16 13.33 -13.60 -2.40
CA LYS A 16 14.77 -13.82 -2.54
C LYS A 16 15.19 -14.07 -3.98
N GLU A 17 14.49 -14.96 -4.69
CA GLU A 17 14.76 -15.24 -6.11
C GLU A 17 14.58 -13.99 -6.98
N LEU A 18 13.60 -13.15 -6.66
CA LEU A 18 13.40 -11.87 -7.33
C LEU A 18 14.56 -10.90 -7.09
N GLN A 19 15.06 -10.80 -5.85
CA GLN A 19 16.22 -9.96 -5.53
C GLN A 19 17.48 -10.45 -6.23
N GLU A 20 17.74 -11.76 -6.23
CA GLU A 20 18.87 -12.35 -6.94
C GLU A 20 18.80 -12.09 -8.44
N ALA A 21 17.61 -12.21 -9.06
CA ALA A 21 17.40 -11.90 -10.46
C ALA A 21 17.72 -10.43 -10.78
N LEU A 22 17.28 -9.50 -9.93
CA LEU A 22 17.55 -8.07 -10.09
C LEU A 22 19.04 -7.75 -9.93
N MET A 23 19.72 -8.37 -8.96
CA MET A 23 21.17 -8.24 -8.77
C MET A 23 21.94 -8.75 -10.00
N GLN A 24 21.57 -9.89 -10.57
CA GLN A 24 22.25 -10.40 -11.77
C GLN A 24 22.09 -9.46 -12.97
N ILE A 25 20.93 -8.82 -13.12
CA ILE A 25 20.70 -7.84 -14.20
C ILE A 25 21.56 -6.59 -13.97
N HIS A 26 21.62 -6.10 -12.73
CA HIS A 26 22.34 -4.87 -12.40
C HIS A 26 23.87 -5.05 -12.37
N GLU A 27 24.38 -6.13 -11.79
CA GLU A 27 25.82 -6.36 -11.56
C GLU A 27 26.50 -7.15 -12.67
N LYS A 28 25.82 -8.16 -13.22
CA LYS A 28 26.40 -9.07 -14.22
C LYS A 28 26.01 -8.72 -15.65
N GLY A 29 25.14 -7.73 -15.85
CA GLY A 29 24.68 -7.30 -17.17
C GLY A 29 23.87 -8.37 -17.92
N VAL A 30 23.24 -9.30 -17.20
CA VAL A 30 22.40 -10.36 -17.79
C VAL A 30 21.14 -9.73 -18.37
N SER A 31 20.69 -10.22 -19.53
CA SER A 31 19.47 -9.72 -20.14
C SER A 31 18.24 -10.05 -19.28
N VAL A 32 17.22 -9.18 -19.31
CA VAL A 32 15.97 -9.41 -18.57
C VAL A 32 15.28 -10.71 -19.02
N ALA A 33 15.42 -11.08 -20.28
CA ALA A 33 14.88 -12.31 -20.84
C ALA A 33 15.59 -13.54 -20.25
N ASP A 34 16.92 -13.52 -20.17
CA ASP A 34 17.70 -14.63 -19.63
C ASP A 34 17.43 -14.81 -18.12
N ALA A 35 17.36 -13.71 -17.38
CA ALA A 35 17.02 -13.73 -15.96
C ALA A 35 15.60 -14.29 -15.73
N ALA A 36 14.63 -13.92 -16.58
CA ALA A 36 13.27 -14.44 -16.48
C ALA A 36 13.18 -15.96 -16.71
N VAL A 37 13.96 -16.50 -17.65
CA VAL A 37 14.03 -17.94 -17.91
C VAL A 37 14.73 -18.65 -16.75
N HIS A 38 15.84 -18.11 -16.26
CA HIS A 38 16.65 -18.72 -15.21
C HIS A 38 15.91 -18.80 -13.87
N PHE A 39 15.29 -17.70 -13.44
CA PHE A 39 14.59 -17.62 -12.16
C PHE A 39 13.10 -17.96 -12.26
N ARG A 40 12.60 -18.29 -13.46
CA ARG A 40 11.17 -18.56 -13.74
C ARG A 40 10.24 -17.43 -13.28
N ILE A 41 10.73 -16.20 -13.36
CA ILE A 41 9.97 -15.00 -13.01
C ILE A 41 9.41 -14.41 -14.29
N PRO A 42 8.11 -14.03 -14.35
CA PRO A 42 7.57 -13.38 -15.53
C PRO A 42 8.38 -12.12 -15.89
N ILE A 43 8.77 -11.98 -17.16
CA ILE A 43 9.54 -10.83 -17.68
C ILE A 43 8.93 -9.51 -17.21
N ARG A 44 7.60 -9.39 -17.28
CA ARG A 44 6.88 -8.18 -16.88
C ARG A 44 7.00 -7.87 -15.39
N THR A 45 7.12 -8.88 -14.53
CA THR A 45 7.38 -8.68 -13.10
C THR A 45 8.75 -8.05 -12.87
N ILE A 46 9.77 -8.56 -13.55
CA ILE A 46 11.14 -8.02 -13.46
C ILE A 46 11.17 -6.59 -14.00
N TYR A 47 10.58 -6.34 -15.18
CA TYR A 47 10.45 -5.00 -15.74
C TYR A 47 9.71 -4.05 -14.81
N ASN A 48 8.57 -4.46 -14.25
CA ASN A 48 7.82 -3.63 -13.31
C ASN A 48 8.67 -3.26 -12.09
N ARG A 49 9.52 -4.17 -11.60
CA ARG A 49 10.42 -3.88 -10.47
C ARG A 49 11.63 -3.01 -10.84
N LEU A 50 12.10 -3.07 -12.08
CA LEU A 50 13.17 -2.20 -12.59
C LEU A 50 12.65 -0.78 -12.92
N LEU A 51 11.42 -0.67 -13.44
CA LEU A 51 10.82 0.59 -13.91
C LEU A 51 10.05 1.33 -12.82
N HIS A 52 9.38 0.62 -11.92
CA HIS A 52 8.61 1.23 -10.84
C HIS A 52 9.36 1.10 -9.51
N ASN A 53 9.63 2.26 -8.91
CA ASN A 53 9.88 2.33 -7.47
C ASN A 53 8.63 1.86 -6.72
N GLU A 54 8.81 1.32 -5.51
CA GLU A 54 7.73 0.82 -4.64
C GLU A 54 6.64 1.86 -4.34
N THR A 55 6.89 3.12 -4.70
CA THR A 55 6.05 4.29 -4.51
C THR A 55 5.01 4.54 -5.60
N ASP A 56 5.01 3.80 -6.72
CA ASP A 56 3.99 3.97 -7.77
C ASP A 56 2.67 3.26 -7.44
N VAL A 57 2.23 3.45 -6.19
CA VAL A 57 0.85 3.21 -5.81
C VAL A 57 0.06 4.37 -6.38
N ARG A 58 -0.87 4.09 -7.30
CA ARG A 58 -1.80 5.12 -7.78
C ARG A 58 -2.38 5.82 -6.56
N PRO A 59 -2.18 7.14 -6.41
CA PRO A 59 -2.65 7.84 -5.23
C PRO A 59 -4.14 7.55 -5.06
N GLY A 60 -4.53 7.21 -3.83
CA GLY A 60 -5.94 7.05 -3.51
C GLY A 60 -6.73 8.32 -3.87
N VAL A 61 -8.06 8.21 -3.86
CA VAL A 61 -8.91 9.41 -3.97
C VAL A 61 -8.45 10.42 -2.93
N LYS A 62 -8.22 11.66 -3.36
CA LYS A 62 -7.84 12.75 -2.44
C LYS A 62 -8.91 12.86 -1.36
N SER A 63 -8.50 12.86 -0.10
CA SER A 63 -9.45 13.04 0.99
C SER A 63 -10.05 14.45 0.95
N ILE A 64 -11.29 14.55 1.42
CA ILE A 64 -11.99 15.83 1.56
C ILE A 64 -11.42 16.61 2.75
N LEU A 65 -11.02 15.87 3.79
CA LEU A 65 -10.45 16.43 5.00
C LEU A 65 -9.00 16.84 4.80
N THR A 66 -8.60 17.91 5.46
CA THR A 66 -7.18 18.31 5.53
C THR A 66 -6.38 17.31 6.38
N LYS A 67 -5.06 17.29 6.20
CA LYS A 67 -4.19 16.41 7.01
C LYS A 67 -4.34 16.67 8.52
N ASP A 68 -4.54 17.93 8.90
CA ASP A 68 -4.66 18.33 10.30
C ASP A 68 -6.00 17.83 10.88
N GLU A 69 -7.09 17.92 10.12
CA GLU A 69 -8.40 17.34 10.48
C GLU A 69 -8.35 15.82 10.61
N GLU A 70 -7.67 15.14 9.68
CA GLU A 70 -7.47 13.69 9.76
C GLU A 70 -6.69 13.29 11.02
N GLN A 71 -5.63 14.04 11.37
CA GLN A 71 -4.86 13.80 12.59
C GLN A 71 -5.72 13.99 13.84
N LEU A 72 -6.57 15.02 13.87
CA LEU A 72 -7.49 15.28 14.98
C LEU A 72 -8.50 14.12 15.13
N LEU A 73 -9.06 13.64 14.03
CA LEU A 73 -9.92 12.45 14.00
C LEU A 73 -9.22 11.20 14.55
N VAL A 74 -7.98 10.94 14.13
CA VAL A 74 -7.21 9.80 14.64
C VAL A 74 -6.89 9.96 16.12
N HIS A 75 -6.49 11.17 16.55
CA HIS A 75 -6.19 11.46 17.94
C HIS A 75 -7.40 11.22 18.84
N THR A 76 -8.58 11.70 18.44
CA THR A 76 -9.82 11.47 19.20
C THR A 76 -10.13 9.98 19.32
N ILE A 77 -10.01 9.18 18.25
CA ILE A 77 -10.21 7.72 18.33
C ILE A 77 -9.30 7.09 19.38
N ILE A 78 -8.01 7.43 19.37
CA ILE A 78 -7.02 6.90 20.31
C ILE A 78 -7.38 7.29 21.75
N LEU A 79 -7.75 8.54 21.96
CA LEU A 79 -8.10 9.10 23.27
C LEU A 79 -9.32 8.38 23.87
N PHE A 80 -10.37 8.22 23.08
CA PHE A 80 -11.58 7.48 23.49
C PHE A 80 -11.29 5.99 23.76
N GLN A 81 -10.38 5.38 22.99
CA GLN A 81 -9.91 4.03 23.25
C GLN A 81 -9.16 3.92 24.59
N GLN A 82 -8.30 4.88 24.93
CA GLN A 82 -7.60 4.93 26.22
C GLN A 82 -8.58 5.07 27.39
N TRP A 83 -9.67 5.82 27.20
CA TRP A 83 -10.76 5.94 28.17
C TRP A 83 -11.71 4.75 28.22
N GLN A 84 -11.39 3.65 27.53
CA GLN A 84 -12.22 2.43 27.46
C GLN A 84 -13.66 2.69 26.98
N CYS A 85 -13.86 3.79 26.22
CA CYS A 85 -15.13 4.16 25.64
C CYS A 85 -14.96 4.24 24.11
N PRO A 86 -15.00 3.09 23.41
CA PRO A 86 -14.71 3.07 21.97
C PRO A 86 -15.75 3.89 21.20
N VAL A 87 -15.26 4.74 20.29
CA VAL A 87 -16.14 5.59 19.47
C VAL A 87 -16.94 4.73 18.50
N THR A 88 -18.25 4.95 18.46
CA THR A 88 -19.11 4.27 17.47
C THR A 88 -18.87 4.84 16.07
N PRO A 89 -19.04 4.03 15.01
CA PRO A 89 -18.90 4.52 13.64
C PRO A 89 -19.79 5.73 13.34
N THR A 90 -21.00 5.76 13.90
CA THR A 90 -21.96 6.86 13.75
C THR A 90 -21.43 8.15 14.37
N ALA A 91 -20.83 8.08 15.56
CA ALA A 91 -20.24 9.24 16.21
C ALA A 91 -19.03 9.77 15.42
N LEU A 92 -18.19 8.89 14.86
CA LEU A 92 -17.08 9.29 13.99
C LEU A 92 -17.56 9.98 12.72
N ILE A 93 -18.61 9.47 12.07
CA ILE A 93 -19.19 10.11 10.88
C ILE A 93 -19.74 11.49 11.23
N ASN A 94 -20.41 11.65 12.37
CA ASN A 94 -20.94 12.94 12.80
C ASN A 94 -19.83 13.94 13.12
N LEU A 95 -18.74 13.48 13.74
CA LEU A 95 -17.56 14.30 14.01
C LEU A 95 -16.83 14.69 12.72
N ALA A 96 -16.72 13.77 11.75
CA ALA A 96 -16.18 14.10 10.43
C ALA A 96 -17.06 15.14 9.69
N LYS A 97 -18.39 15.03 9.82
CA LYS A 97 -19.33 15.99 9.24
C LYS A 97 -19.21 17.37 9.87
N SER A 98 -18.89 17.50 11.16
CA SER A 98 -18.75 18.83 11.78
C SER A 98 -17.61 19.65 11.19
N PHE A 99 -16.55 19.03 10.67
CA PHE A 99 -15.49 19.73 9.95
C PHE A 99 -15.92 20.28 8.58
N MET A 100 -17.03 19.77 8.02
CA MET A 100 -17.52 20.17 6.70
C MET A 100 -18.56 21.30 6.75
N ILE A 101 -19.03 21.71 7.94
CA ILE A 101 -20.07 22.74 8.09
C ILE A 101 -19.52 24.16 7.84
N ASP A 102 -18.19 24.33 7.88
CA ASP A 102 -17.50 25.61 7.71
C ASP A 102 -17.09 25.91 6.24
N LEU A 103 -17.69 25.24 5.25
CA LEU A 103 -17.45 25.41 3.80
C LEU A 103 -18.60 26.12 3.08
#